data_AF-A0A7S4BH73-F1
#
_entry.id   AF-A0A7S4BH73-F1
#
_cell.length_a   1.000
_cell.length_b   1.000
_cell.length_c   1.000
_cell.angle_alpha   90.00
_cell.angle_beta   90.00
_cell.angle_gamma   90.00
#
_symmetry.space_group_name_H-M   'P 1'
#
loop_
_entity.id
_entity.type
_entity.pdbx_description
1 polymer ?
#
loop_
_entity_poly.entity_id
_entity_poly.type
_entity_poly.pdbx_seq_one_letter_code
_entity_poly.pdbx_strand_id
1 'polypeptide(L)'
;MLVASMAAAAAMEEVRAMWAGLPTNPVRQFQLLYCLYLSVAMLRNMHMHARFYDWFSSSGLTLAKKRGLGAHPSKVYKLVTPPMLTPRQLRVTGASLTACLLLSCTPLAPRVFLFIAFLLYFLYFPQLFAETTLSGHSTILIPSVLFLLSCSPSLDHEVGLWRSASSVWPLQLIRLYIASGYFSSGMCKLLCGIRFRRFWGRGSTLQYYIFEGMWSRPASPLTRRAQHALVASPALATLFACGALVFETGFVLAPFSDSAALVFGLNGLAFHCGILAFQGLDFVSWWMPALFAFIVPINAPWHELLLAGWREETPWFLPAAIYTALQVLAAATLYDLWLDDVLPFSCCPMFMPPRNPFDTLPKWWTMADAPISGRTRDAGAMEPLYWSPASCVFEMPVEEAALLPQKVVWFGSSTGTPAEVTKFIAPACRNKPFMLFANFELSAELKQLLHRVVEEANSGELDFAWDVNKMRQLLALQQECLDAFQSCVSALRAKERANERANAVAERLAASPTKYDTKQQPAIKSKATTSGHSQSKGQNGHSLKRE
;
A
#
# COMPACT_ATOMS: atom_id res chain seq x y z
N MET A 1 6.54 -15.71 -33.59
CA MET A 1 5.52 -16.62 -33.03
C MET A 1 6.05 -18.03 -32.77
N LEU A 2 6.73 -18.70 -33.71
CA LEU A 2 7.21 -20.08 -33.51
C LEU A 2 8.16 -20.27 -32.31
N VAL A 3 9.16 -19.39 -32.16
CA VAL A 3 10.12 -19.43 -31.04
C VAL A 3 9.45 -19.19 -29.69
N ALA A 4 8.50 -18.25 -29.62
CA ALA A 4 7.73 -17.99 -28.41
C ALA A 4 6.82 -19.18 -28.05
N SER A 5 6.27 -19.86 -29.05
CA SER A 5 5.48 -21.09 -28.87
C SER A 5 6.33 -22.23 -28.30
N MET A 6 7.54 -22.44 -28.82
CA MET A 6 8.46 -23.47 -28.32
C MET A 6 8.95 -23.21 -26.90
N ALA A 7 9.31 -21.96 -26.59
CA ALA A 7 9.71 -21.57 -25.23
C ALA A 7 8.57 -21.73 -24.24
N ALA A 8 7.34 -21.37 -24.63
CA ALA A 8 6.15 -21.60 -23.80
C ALA A 8 5.88 -23.09 -23.58
N ALA A 9 6.06 -23.93 -24.60
CA ALA A 9 5.89 -25.37 -24.47
C ALA A 9 6.92 -26.00 -23.53
N ALA A 10 8.20 -25.59 -23.62
CA ALA A 10 9.25 -26.07 -22.71
C ALA A 10 8.99 -25.64 -21.26
N ALA A 11 8.61 -24.37 -21.04
CA ALA A 11 8.24 -23.88 -19.72
C ALA A 11 7.01 -24.62 -19.15
N MET A 12 6.02 -24.93 -19.98
CA MET A 12 4.87 -25.75 -19.57
C MET A 12 5.28 -27.15 -19.12
N GLU A 13 6.28 -27.76 -19.75
CA GLU A 13 6.76 -29.09 -19.40
C GLU A 13 7.54 -29.09 -18.07
N GLU A 14 8.40 -28.09 -17.85
CA GLU A 14 9.08 -27.90 -16.55
C GLU A 14 8.10 -27.61 -15.43
N VAL A 15 7.08 -26.77 -15.69
CA VAL A 15 5.98 -26.55 -14.76
C VAL A 15 5.28 -27.87 -14.49
N ARG A 16 4.83 -28.63 -15.49
CA ARG A 16 4.18 -29.94 -15.25
C ARG A 16 5.03 -30.89 -14.40
N ALA A 17 6.35 -30.94 -14.62
CA ALA A 17 7.26 -31.75 -13.83
C ALA A 17 7.30 -31.32 -12.35
N MET A 18 7.31 -30.01 -12.06
CA MET A 18 7.23 -29.50 -10.69
C MET A 18 5.92 -29.90 -9.98
N TRP A 19 4.86 -30.15 -10.74
CA TRP A 19 3.52 -30.44 -10.21
C TRP A 19 3.19 -31.93 -10.11
N ALA A 20 4.10 -32.82 -10.51
CA ALA A 20 3.88 -34.27 -10.54
C ALA A 20 3.61 -34.92 -9.17
N GLY A 21 3.83 -34.20 -8.05
CA GLY A 21 3.52 -34.64 -6.68
C GLY A 21 2.31 -33.94 -6.03
N LEU A 22 1.60 -33.07 -6.75
CA LEU A 22 0.49 -32.27 -6.23
C LEU A 22 -0.88 -32.91 -6.52
N PRO A 23 -1.96 -32.51 -5.80
CA PRO A 23 -3.30 -33.06 -6.02
C PRO A 23 -3.72 -32.97 -7.50
N THR A 24 -4.42 -33.95 -8.03
CA THR A 24 -4.82 -33.95 -9.45
C THR A 24 -5.82 -32.84 -9.81
N ASN A 25 -6.57 -32.32 -8.83
CA ASN A 25 -7.51 -31.22 -9.03
C ASN A 25 -6.79 -29.84 -9.14
N PRO A 26 -6.86 -29.15 -10.28
CA PRO A 26 -6.26 -27.82 -10.48
C PRO A 26 -6.77 -26.76 -9.49
N VAL A 27 -8.05 -26.80 -9.12
CA VAL A 27 -8.61 -25.83 -8.16
C VAL A 27 -7.98 -26.02 -6.77
N ARG A 28 -7.82 -27.27 -6.34
CA ARG A 28 -7.15 -27.60 -5.08
C ARG A 28 -5.68 -27.19 -5.10
N GLN A 29 -4.99 -27.47 -6.20
CA GLN A 29 -3.61 -27.03 -6.44
C GLN A 29 -3.43 -25.52 -6.25
N PHE A 30 -4.23 -24.71 -6.95
CA PHE A 30 -4.20 -23.25 -6.80
C PHE A 30 -4.56 -22.82 -5.38
N GLN A 31 -5.62 -23.38 -4.79
CA GLN A 31 -6.07 -23.03 -3.45
C GLN A 31 -4.98 -23.27 -2.40
N LEU A 32 -4.26 -24.39 -2.48
CA LEU A 32 -3.15 -24.70 -1.58
C LEU A 32 -2.03 -23.65 -1.71
N LEU A 33 -1.57 -23.37 -2.93
CA LEU A 33 -0.52 -22.36 -3.14
C LEU A 33 -0.96 -20.99 -2.63
N TYR A 34 -2.18 -20.58 -2.97
CA TYR A 34 -2.74 -19.29 -2.60
C TYR A 34 -2.85 -19.13 -1.08
N CYS A 35 -3.45 -20.10 -0.40
CA CYS A 35 -3.68 -20.04 1.04
C CYS A 35 -2.39 -20.18 1.84
N LEU A 36 -1.44 -21.03 1.41
CA LEU A 36 -0.13 -21.14 2.05
C LEU A 36 0.67 -19.84 1.88
N TYR A 37 0.67 -19.24 0.68
CA TYR A 37 1.35 -17.97 0.44
C TYR A 37 0.80 -16.87 1.35
N LEU A 38 -0.53 -16.70 1.39
CA LEU A 38 -1.16 -15.72 2.27
C LEU A 38 -0.91 -16.01 3.75
N SER A 39 -0.88 -17.28 4.16
CA SER A 39 -0.57 -17.65 5.55
C SER A 39 0.86 -17.25 5.92
N VAL A 40 1.83 -17.47 5.04
CA VAL A 40 3.22 -17.03 5.25
C VAL A 40 3.31 -15.51 5.31
N ALA A 41 2.63 -14.80 4.39
CA ALA A 41 2.59 -13.33 4.39
C ALA A 41 1.96 -12.79 5.70
N MET A 42 0.87 -13.40 6.17
CA MET A 42 0.24 -13.07 7.45
C MET A 42 1.19 -13.33 8.62
N LEU A 43 1.78 -14.51 8.72
CA LEU A 43 2.71 -14.84 9.82
C LEU A 43 3.92 -13.89 9.87
N ARG A 44 4.45 -13.52 8.71
CA ARG A 44 5.57 -12.57 8.60
C ARG A 44 5.20 -11.16 9.07
N ASN A 45 4.01 -10.68 8.71
CA ASN A 45 3.64 -9.27 8.90
C ASN A 45 2.73 -9.01 10.11
N MET A 46 2.08 -10.03 10.68
CA MET A 46 1.05 -9.87 11.72
C MET A 46 1.55 -9.13 12.97
N HIS A 47 2.80 -9.38 13.40
CA HIS A 47 3.37 -8.65 14.53
C HIS A 47 3.50 -7.16 14.25
N MET A 48 3.92 -6.80 13.04
CA MET A 48 4.07 -5.41 12.61
C MET A 48 2.71 -4.72 12.45
N HIS A 49 1.73 -5.40 11.88
CA HIS A 49 0.35 -4.91 11.81
C HIS A 49 -0.24 -4.65 13.20
N ALA A 50 -0.01 -5.56 14.15
CA ALA A 50 -0.49 -5.41 15.52
C ALA A 50 0.15 -4.19 16.20
N ARG A 51 1.47 -4.02 16.09
CA ARG A 51 2.18 -2.85 16.63
C ARG A 51 1.73 -1.54 16.01
N PHE A 52 1.56 -1.51 14.69
CA PHE A 52 1.02 -0.36 13.98
C PHE A 52 -0.38 -0.01 14.50
N TYR A 53 -1.26 -1.00 14.59
CA TYR A 53 -2.64 -0.75 15.00
C TYR A 53 -2.78 -0.38 16.48
N ASP A 54 -1.95 -0.95 17.35
CA ASP A 54 -1.85 -0.54 18.76
C ASP A 54 -1.61 0.97 18.84
N TRP A 55 -0.58 1.47 18.13
CA TRP A 55 -0.30 2.90 18.07
C TRP A 55 -1.43 3.68 17.38
N PHE A 56 -1.83 3.25 16.19
CA PHE A 56 -2.76 3.98 15.32
C PHE A 56 -4.09 4.20 16.04
N SER A 57 -4.65 3.15 16.65
CA SER A 57 -5.93 3.22 17.37
C SER A 57 -5.91 4.17 18.58
N SER A 58 -4.75 4.42 19.19
CA SER A 58 -4.58 5.35 20.31
C SER A 58 -3.90 6.68 19.94
N SER A 59 -3.58 6.90 18.67
CA SER A 59 -2.74 8.02 18.22
C SER A 59 -3.38 9.39 18.38
N GLY A 60 -4.71 9.45 18.54
CA GLY A 60 -5.47 10.71 18.53
C GLY A 60 -5.75 11.27 17.13
N LEU A 61 -5.19 10.67 16.07
CA LEU A 61 -5.45 11.06 14.68
C LEU A 61 -6.94 10.93 14.35
N THR A 62 -7.47 11.88 13.59
CA THR A 62 -8.85 11.79 13.09
C THR A 62 -9.00 10.58 12.16
N LEU A 63 -7.96 10.27 11.39
CA LEU A 63 -7.91 9.09 10.52
C LEU A 63 -8.08 7.77 11.30
N ALA A 64 -7.58 7.71 12.54
CA ALA A 64 -7.69 6.52 13.40
C ALA A 64 -9.13 6.20 13.83
N LYS A 65 -10.08 7.10 13.56
CA LYS A 65 -11.51 6.89 13.82
C LYS A 65 -12.26 6.25 12.64
N LYS A 66 -11.63 6.14 11.47
CA LYS A 66 -12.25 5.61 10.23
C LYS A 66 -11.84 4.17 9.94
N ARG A 67 -12.69 3.40 9.27
CA ARG A 67 -12.38 2.02 8.84
C ARG A 67 -12.92 1.80 7.44
N GLY A 68 -12.18 1.08 6.62
CA GLY A 68 -12.59 0.78 5.24
C GLY A 68 -11.47 0.15 4.43
N LEU A 69 -11.76 -0.14 3.18
CA LEU A 69 -10.80 -0.69 2.22
C LEU A 69 -10.17 0.44 1.41
N GLY A 70 -8.99 0.24 0.83
CA GLY A 70 -8.37 1.24 -0.04
C GLY A 70 -7.52 2.26 0.70
N ALA A 71 -6.95 3.23 -0.04
CA ALA A 71 -6.27 4.39 0.55
C ALA A 71 -7.29 5.40 1.12
N HIS A 72 -8.46 5.47 0.48
CA HIS A 72 -9.62 6.16 1.00
C HIS A 72 -10.40 5.11 1.79
N PRO A 73 -10.60 5.19 3.13
CA PRO A 73 -11.23 4.15 3.94
C PRO A 73 -12.70 3.94 3.54
N SER A 74 -12.89 3.28 2.40
CA SER A 74 -14.16 3.15 1.70
C SER A 74 -14.95 2.01 2.32
N LYS A 75 -16.27 2.22 2.39
CA LYS A 75 -17.20 1.18 2.84
C LYS A 75 -17.07 -0.04 1.93
N VAL A 76 -17.20 -1.23 2.51
CA VAL A 76 -17.21 -2.49 1.78
C VAL A 76 -18.39 -2.49 0.81
N TYR A 77 -18.11 -2.66 -0.48
CA TYR A 77 -19.04 -2.50 -1.60
C TYR A 77 -19.78 -1.15 -1.63
N LYS A 78 -19.23 -0.09 -1.01
CA LYS A 78 -19.91 1.18 -0.67
C LYS A 78 -21.10 1.07 0.30
N LEU A 79 -21.41 -0.12 0.79
CA LEU A 79 -22.62 -0.37 1.60
C LEU A 79 -22.31 -0.45 3.09
N VAL A 80 -21.32 -1.26 3.47
CA VAL A 80 -21.09 -1.66 4.86
C VAL A 80 -19.84 -0.98 5.41
N THR A 81 -19.97 -0.28 6.54
CA THR A 81 -18.80 0.26 7.26
C THR A 81 -18.25 -0.84 8.17
N PRO A 82 -16.98 -1.26 8.02
CA PRO A 82 -16.39 -2.27 8.90
C PRO A 82 -16.40 -1.81 10.36
N PRO A 83 -16.64 -2.72 11.32
CA PRO A 83 -16.59 -2.36 12.72
C PRO A 83 -15.17 -1.98 13.14
N MET A 84 -15.04 -1.10 14.13
CA MET A 84 -13.77 -0.77 14.74
C MET A 84 -13.38 -1.87 15.74
N LEU A 85 -12.23 -2.51 15.54
CA LEU A 85 -11.72 -3.53 16.46
C LEU A 85 -10.83 -2.91 17.55
N THR A 86 -10.85 -3.46 18.76
CA THR A 86 -9.78 -3.23 19.73
C THR A 86 -8.48 -3.92 19.27
N PRO A 87 -7.30 -3.52 19.79
CA PRO A 87 -6.07 -4.19 19.38
C PRO A 87 -6.01 -5.68 19.72
N ARG A 88 -6.65 -6.11 20.81
CA ARG A 88 -6.80 -7.54 21.13
C ARG A 88 -7.66 -8.26 20.09
N GLN A 89 -8.81 -7.67 19.73
CA GLN A 89 -9.68 -8.23 18.69
C GLN A 89 -8.94 -8.33 17.36
N LEU A 90 -8.17 -7.31 16.93
CA LEU A 90 -7.37 -7.38 15.71
C LEU A 90 -6.42 -8.59 15.72
N ARG A 91 -5.67 -8.80 16.82
CA ARG A 91 -4.74 -9.94 16.93
C ARG A 91 -5.46 -11.28 16.84
N VAL A 92 -6.59 -11.42 17.53
CA VAL A 92 -7.42 -12.64 17.47
C VAL A 92 -7.95 -12.85 16.06
N THR A 93 -8.54 -11.84 15.43
CA THR A 93 -9.03 -11.91 14.04
C THR A 93 -7.91 -12.28 13.08
N GLY A 94 -6.71 -11.71 13.21
CA GLY A 94 -5.55 -12.06 12.37
C GLY A 94 -5.07 -13.50 12.55
N ALA A 95 -5.02 -13.98 13.80
CA ALA A 95 -4.69 -15.37 14.10
C ALA A 95 -5.76 -16.34 13.58
N SER A 96 -7.05 -16.02 13.78
CA SER A 96 -8.17 -16.79 13.25
C SER A 96 -8.18 -16.82 11.72
N LEU A 97 -7.87 -15.70 11.06
CA LEU A 97 -7.78 -15.63 9.60
C LEU A 97 -6.66 -16.56 9.10
N THR A 98 -5.47 -16.47 9.70
CA THR A 98 -4.33 -17.33 9.40
C THR A 98 -4.66 -18.81 9.63
N ALA A 99 -5.32 -19.13 10.74
CA ALA A 99 -5.75 -20.49 11.05
C ALA A 99 -6.77 -21.01 10.01
N CYS A 100 -7.73 -20.19 9.59
CA CYS A 100 -8.69 -20.58 8.54
C CYS A 100 -7.99 -20.83 7.20
N LEU A 101 -7.02 -19.99 6.82
CA LEU A 101 -6.23 -20.21 5.61
C LEU A 101 -5.46 -21.54 5.68
N LEU A 102 -4.80 -21.85 6.79
CA LEU A 102 -4.09 -23.12 6.99
C LEU A 102 -5.04 -24.33 7.06
N LEU A 103 -6.15 -24.21 7.77
CA LEU A 103 -7.16 -25.28 7.86
C LEU A 103 -7.82 -25.55 6.52
N SER A 104 -7.96 -24.53 5.66
CA SER A 104 -8.43 -24.72 4.29
C SER A 104 -7.47 -25.57 3.44
N CYS A 105 -6.19 -25.67 3.82
CA CYS A 105 -5.24 -26.58 3.18
C CYS A 105 -5.39 -28.05 3.60
N THR A 106 -6.26 -28.34 4.58
CA THR A 106 -6.62 -29.71 4.99
C THR A 106 -7.86 -30.21 4.24
N PRO A 107 -8.15 -31.52 4.21
CA PRO A 107 -9.37 -32.04 3.57
C PRO A 107 -10.65 -31.86 4.42
N LEU A 108 -10.58 -31.32 5.64
CA LEU A 108 -11.68 -31.37 6.60
C LEU A 108 -12.95 -30.63 6.14
N ALA A 109 -12.82 -29.34 5.81
CA ALA A 109 -13.93 -28.49 5.36
C ALA A 109 -13.39 -27.23 4.64
N PRO A 110 -12.63 -27.40 3.55
CA PRO A 110 -11.85 -26.30 2.98
C PRO A 110 -12.69 -25.08 2.58
N ARG A 111 -13.87 -25.28 1.98
CA ARG A 111 -14.75 -24.18 1.58
C ARG A 111 -15.32 -23.41 2.74
N VAL A 112 -15.66 -24.09 3.85
CA VAL A 112 -16.14 -23.46 5.07
C VAL A 112 -15.06 -22.55 5.64
N PHE A 113 -13.82 -23.04 5.74
CA PHE A 113 -12.70 -22.23 6.20
C PHE A 113 -12.37 -21.07 5.26
N LEU A 114 -12.48 -21.25 3.94
CA LEU A 114 -12.34 -20.17 2.96
C LEU A 114 -13.42 -19.10 3.12
N PHE A 115 -14.68 -19.49 3.35
CA PHE A 115 -15.77 -18.56 3.58
C PHE A 115 -15.59 -17.79 4.89
N ILE A 116 -15.17 -18.46 5.96
CA ILE A 116 -14.83 -17.80 7.23
C ILE A 116 -13.65 -16.84 7.03
N ALA A 117 -12.61 -17.23 6.29
CA ALA A 117 -11.49 -16.36 5.95
C ALA A 117 -11.94 -15.12 5.15
N PHE A 118 -12.88 -15.27 4.22
CA PHE A 118 -13.51 -14.18 3.49
C PHE A 118 -14.21 -13.18 4.43
N LEU A 119 -14.96 -13.67 5.43
CA LEU A 119 -15.59 -12.79 6.42
C LEU A 119 -14.55 -12.11 7.33
N LEU A 120 -13.54 -12.85 7.79
CA LEU A 120 -12.46 -12.34 8.65
C LEU A 120 -11.59 -11.30 7.92
N TYR A 121 -11.46 -11.39 6.59
CA TYR A 121 -10.79 -10.37 5.78
C TYR A 121 -11.40 -8.98 6.01
N PHE A 122 -12.74 -8.87 5.95
CA PHE A 122 -13.46 -7.60 6.15
C PHE A 122 -13.45 -7.11 7.60
N LEU A 123 -13.03 -7.94 8.54
CA LEU A 123 -12.77 -7.52 9.91
C LEU A 123 -11.32 -7.04 10.09
N TYR A 124 -10.35 -7.73 9.47
CA TYR A 124 -8.93 -7.51 9.68
C TYR A 124 -8.33 -6.36 8.84
N PHE A 125 -8.38 -6.46 7.52
CA PHE A 125 -7.67 -5.52 6.64
C PHE A 125 -8.20 -4.09 6.69
N PRO A 126 -9.52 -3.84 6.87
CA PRO A 126 -10.02 -2.47 7.03
C PRO A 126 -9.50 -1.71 8.25
N GLN A 127 -8.92 -2.39 9.23
CA GLN A 127 -8.27 -1.76 10.39
C GLN A 127 -6.89 -1.18 10.02
N LEU A 128 -6.32 -1.63 8.91
CA LEU A 128 -4.95 -1.38 8.49
C LEU A 128 -4.87 -0.59 7.19
N PHE A 129 -5.96 0.03 6.75
CA PHE A 129 -6.01 0.81 5.49
C PHE A 129 -4.97 1.94 5.42
N ALA A 130 -4.53 2.43 6.60
CA ALA A 130 -3.52 3.47 6.72
C ALA A 130 -2.06 2.95 6.70
N GLU A 131 -1.88 1.64 6.68
CA GLU A 131 -0.59 0.95 6.74
C GLU A 131 0.02 0.87 5.32
N THR A 132 1.32 1.07 5.16
CA THR A 132 2.00 1.22 3.86
C THR A 132 1.88 0.03 2.91
N THR A 133 1.90 -1.19 3.41
CA THR A 133 1.79 -2.41 2.58
C THR A 133 0.34 -2.80 2.29
N LEU A 134 -0.60 -2.30 3.09
CA LEU A 134 -2.03 -2.64 3.01
C LEU A 134 -2.90 -1.51 2.46
N SER A 135 -2.33 -0.31 2.33
CA SER A 135 -2.98 0.86 1.74
C SER A 135 -3.22 0.67 0.23
N GLY A 136 -4.24 1.35 -0.28
CA GLY A 136 -4.60 1.27 -1.70
C GLY A 136 -5.17 -0.10 -2.08
N HIS A 137 -4.75 -0.62 -3.24
CA HIS A 137 -5.40 -1.76 -3.89
C HIS A 137 -4.73 -3.11 -3.63
N SER A 138 -3.65 -3.17 -2.83
CA SER A 138 -2.81 -4.38 -2.71
C SER A 138 -3.55 -5.63 -2.21
N THR A 139 -4.58 -5.45 -1.37
CA THR A 139 -5.29 -6.55 -0.70
C THR A 139 -6.65 -6.89 -1.30
N ILE A 140 -7.15 -6.12 -2.27
CA ILE A 140 -8.56 -6.19 -2.69
C ILE A 140 -8.91 -7.49 -3.44
N LEU A 141 -7.92 -8.20 -3.97
CA LEU A 141 -8.14 -9.50 -4.61
C LEU A 141 -8.40 -10.62 -3.59
N ILE A 142 -7.95 -10.46 -2.34
CA ILE A 142 -8.09 -11.48 -1.29
C ILE A 142 -9.54 -11.90 -1.08
N PRO A 143 -10.49 -11.00 -0.76
CA PRO A 143 -11.88 -11.40 -0.51
C PRO A 143 -12.50 -12.04 -1.76
N SER A 144 -12.18 -11.51 -2.95
CA SER A 144 -12.73 -12.01 -4.20
C SER A 144 -12.28 -13.43 -4.52
N VAL A 145 -10.99 -13.74 -4.36
CA VAL A 145 -10.47 -15.10 -4.56
C VAL A 145 -11.00 -16.06 -3.49
N LEU A 146 -11.02 -15.66 -2.22
CA LEU A 146 -11.54 -16.50 -1.13
C LEU A 146 -13.03 -16.83 -1.33
N PHE A 147 -13.83 -15.84 -1.73
CA PHE A 147 -15.25 -16.05 -2.03
C PHE A 147 -15.45 -17.03 -3.19
N LEU A 148 -14.77 -16.80 -4.33
CA LEU A 148 -14.89 -17.66 -5.51
C LEU A 148 -14.43 -19.10 -5.20
N LEU A 149 -13.36 -19.29 -4.42
CA LEU A 149 -12.94 -20.61 -3.97
C LEU A 149 -13.92 -21.24 -2.97
N SER A 150 -14.56 -20.46 -2.09
CA SER A 150 -15.59 -20.99 -1.19
C SER A 150 -16.82 -21.52 -1.94
N CYS A 151 -17.05 -21.05 -3.16
CA CYS A 151 -18.07 -21.56 -4.08
C CYS A 151 -17.62 -22.79 -4.89
N SER A 152 -16.43 -23.34 -4.67
CA SER A 152 -15.92 -24.46 -5.46
C SER A 152 -16.27 -25.83 -4.85
N PRO A 153 -17.30 -26.56 -5.31
CA PRO A 153 -17.66 -27.86 -4.75
C PRO A 153 -16.55 -28.91 -4.92
N SER A 154 -15.70 -28.73 -5.93
CA SER A 154 -14.45 -29.48 -6.16
C SER A 154 -13.52 -29.60 -4.95
N LEU A 155 -13.68 -28.75 -3.93
CA LEU A 155 -12.85 -28.76 -2.73
C LEU A 155 -13.37 -29.68 -1.61
N ASP A 156 -14.65 -30.03 -1.57
CA ASP A 156 -15.25 -30.80 -0.45
C ASP A 156 -15.16 -32.32 -0.62
N HIS A 157 -14.94 -32.80 -1.84
CA HIS A 157 -15.05 -34.23 -2.13
C HIS A 157 -13.74 -34.98 -1.89
N GLU A 158 -13.78 -36.00 -1.03
CA GLU A 158 -12.75 -37.04 -0.98
C GLU A 158 -12.51 -37.58 -2.39
N VAL A 159 -11.24 -37.83 -2.68
CA VAL A 159 -10.57 -38.03 -3.97
C VAL A 159 -11.10 -39.24 -4.80
N GLY A 160 -12.21 -39.86 -4.43
CA GLY A 160 -12.70 -41.13 -5.02
C GLY A 160 -13.71 -41.03 -6.17
N LEU A 161 -14.43 -39.92 -6.36
CA LEU A 161 -15.52 -39.82 -7.35
C LEU A 161 -15.40 -38.61 -8.29
N TRP A 162 -14.16 -38.24 -8.65
CA TRP A 162 -13.85 -37.26 -9.70
C TRP A 162 -14.26 -37.80 -11.08
N ARG A 163 -15.56 -37.80 -11.39
CA ARG A 163 -16.07 -38.20 -12.71
C ARG A 163 -16.35 -37.04 -13.65
N SER A 164 -16.29 -35.79 -13.20
CA SER A 164 -16.44 -34.67 -14.12
C SER A 164 -15.26 -33.71 -14.02
N ALA A 165 -14.57 -33.54 -15.14
CA ALA A 165 -13.64 -32.44 -15.37
C ALA A 165 -14.33 -31.05 -15.30
N SER A 166 -15.62 -30.99 -14.94
CA SER A 166 -16.45 -29.78 -14.93
C SER A 166 -16.23 -28.84 -13.75
N SER A 167 -15.63 -29.32 -12.65
CA SER A 167 -15.54 -28.53 -11.40
C SER A 167 -14.34 -27.56 -11.33
N VAL A 168 -13.75 -27.21 -12.49
CA VAL A 168 -12.62 -26.26 -12.59
C VAL A 168 -13.04 -24.84 -13.01
N TRP A 169 -14.34 -24.60 -13.23
CA TRP A 169 -14.88 -23.26 -13.51
C TRP A 169 -14.52 -22.17 -12.47
N PRO A 170 -14.28 -22.45 -11.17
CA PRO A 170 -13.91 -21.40 -10.22
C PRO A 170 -12.60 -20.72 -10.62
N LEU A 171 -11.62 -21.46 -11.13
CA LEU A 171 -10.38 -20.88 -11.65
C LEU A 171 -10.63 -20.02 -12.87
N GLN A 172 -11.53 -20.43 -13.76
CA GLN A 172 -11.88 -19.63 -14.93
C GLN A 172 -12.53 -18.30 -14.53
N LEU A 173 -13.42 -18.31 -13.52
CA LEU A 173 -14.03 -17.08 -13.00
C LEU A 173 -13.01 -16.18 -12.28
N ILE A 174 -12.04 -16.75 -11.55
CA ILE A 174 -10.92 -16.00 -10.96
C ILE A 174 -10.05 -15.36 -12.06
N ARG A 175 -9.73 -16.11 -13.12
CA ARG A 175 -8.97 -15.61 -14.28
C ARG A 175 -9.71 -14.44 -14.93
N LEU A 176 -11.01 -14.56 -15.18
CA LEU A 176 -11.84 -13.47 -15.73
C LEU A 176 -11.88 -12.24 -14.82
N TYR A 177 -12.06 -12.44 -13.51
CA TYR A 177 -12.05 -11.37 -12.51
C TYR A 177 -10.74 -10.57 -12.59
N ILE A 178 -9.61 -11.24 -12.47
CA ILE A 178 -8.28 -10.60 -12.44
C ILE A 178 -7.96 -9.96 -13.79
N ALA A 179 -8.24 -10.66 -14.89
CA ALA A 179 -7.96 -10.16 -16.23
C ALA A 179 -8.73 -8.88 -16.55
N SER A 180 -9.98 -8.76 -16.08
CA SER A 180 -10.75 -7.53 -16.24
C SER A 180 -10.11 -6.33 -15.53
N GLY A 181 -9.55 -6.54 -14.33
CA GLY A 181 -8.87 -5.49 -13.58
C GLY A 181 -7.56 -5.02 -14.22
N TYR A 182 -6.75 -5.94 -14.77
CA TYR A 182 -5.56 -5.59 -15.53
C TYR A 182 -5.92 -4.84 -16.82
N PHE A 183 -6.90 -5.35 -17.57
CA PHE A 183 -7.36 -4.70 -18.79
C PHE A 183 -7.82 -3.27 -18.51
N SER A 184 -8.67 -3.07 -17.50
CA SER A 184 -9.15 -1.73 -17.14
C SER A 184 -8.04 -0.81 -16.66
N SER A 185 -7.05 -1.32 -15.91
CA SER A 185 -5.86 -0.55 -15.51
C SER A 185 -5.07 -0.04 -16.72
N GLY A 186 -4.88 -0.90 -17.74
CA GLY A 186 -4.25 -0.51 -19.01
C GLY A 186 -5.08 0.51 -19.79
N MET A 187 -6.40 0.31 -19.86
CA MET A 187 -7.32 1.24 -20.52
C MET A 187 -7.34 2.62 -19.84
N CYS A 188 -7.32 2.67 -18.50
CA CYS A 188 -7.19 3.93 -17.75
C CYS A 188 -5.94 4.71 -18.17
N LYS A 189 -4.79 4.05 -18.33
CA LYS A 189 -3.55 4.70 -18.78
C LYS A 189 -3.66 5.23 -20.21
N LEU A 190 -4.27 4.47 -21.12
CA LEU A 190 -4.50 4.92 -22.50
C LEU A 190 -5.45 6.11 -22.58
N LEU A 191 -6.57 6.05 -21.86
CA LEU A 191 -7.58 7.12 -21.84
C LEU A 191 -7.04 8.39 -21.18
N CYS A 192 -6.31 8.26 -20.05
CA CYS A 192 -5.59 9.40 -19.48
C CYS A 192 -4.54 9.92 -20.47
N GLY A 193 -3.85 9.05 -21.21
CA GLY A 193 -2.93 9.46 -22.26
C GLY A 193 -3.58 10.35 -23.33
N ILE A 194 -4.75 9.93 -23.82
CA ILE A 194 -5.56 10.71 -24.76
C ILE A 194 -6.00 12.03 -24.10
N ARG A 195 -6.52 11.96 -22.88
CA ARG A 195 -7.06 13.11 -22.14
C ARG A 195 -6.03 14.20 -21.85
N PHE A 196 -4.80 13.80 -21.53
CA PHE A 196 -3.67 14.70 -21.28
C PHE A 196 -2.82 14.94 -22.53
N ARG A 197 -3.22 14.41 -23.70
CA ARG A 197 -2.53 14.53 -25.00
C ARG A 197 -1.05 14.11 -24.92
N ARG A 198 -0.77 13.05 -24.16
CA ARG A 198 0.57 12.49 -23.95
C ARG A 198 0.49 10.98 -23.94
N PHE A 199 1.38 10.30 -24.66
CA PHE A 199 1.40 8.85 -24.65
C PHE A 199 1.99 8.33 -23.33
N TRP A 200 1.24 7.49 -22.60
CA TRP A 200 1.70 6.91 -21.33
C TRP A 200 2.98 6.07 -21.50
N GLY A 201 3.08 5.34 -22.61
CA GLY A 201 4.24 4.51 -22.93
C GLY A 201 5.51 5.31 -23.26
N ARG A 202 5.47 6.65 -23.25
CA ARG A 202 6.69 7.48 -23.29
C ARG A 202 7.44 7.22 -21.99
N GLY A 203 8.68 6.73 -22.08
CA GLY A 203 9.48 6.28 -20.92
C GLY A 203 9.58 7.27 -19.77
N SER A 204 9.40 8.58 -20.03
CA SER A 204 9.31 9.64 -19.02
C SER A 204 8.27 9.39 -17.94
N THR A 205 7.15 8.74 -18.27
CA THR A 205 6.12 8.41 -17.28
C THR A 205 6.66 7.41 -16.26
N LEU A 206 7.32 6.35 -16.74
CA LEU A 206 7.93 5.35 -15.87
C LEU A 206 9.12 5.91 -15.10
N GLN A 207 9.96 6.74 -15.75
CA GLN A 207 11.04 7.47 -15.08
C GLN A 207 10.49 8.29 -13.90
N TYR A 208 9.40 9.04 -14.09
CA TYR A 208 8.75 9.83 -13.04
C TYR A 208 8.27 8.95 -11.88
N TYR A 209 7.52 7.87 -12.13
CA TYR A 209 6.98 7.05 -11.05
C TYR A 209 8.06 6.30 -10.26
N ILE A 210 9.14 5.89 -10.92
CA ILE A 210 10.32 5.34 -10.22
C ILE A 210 10.99 6.43 -9.38
N PHE A 211 11.22 7.60 -9.96
CA PHE A 211 11.82 8.74 -9.26
C PHE A 211 11.00 9.17 -8.03
N GLU A 212 9.67 9.18 -8.15
CA GLU A 212 8.73 9.43 -7.05
C GLU A 212 8.85 8.36 -5.94
N GLY A 213 8.87 7.08 -6.31
CA GLY A 213 9.05 5.97 -5.37
C GLY A 213 10.38 6.05 -4.60
N MET A 214 11.45 6.57 -5.22
CA MET A 214 12.77 6.70 -4.61
C MET A 214 12.83 7.68 -3.43
N TRP A 215 11.91 8.66 -3.35
CA TRP A 215 11.85 9.63 -2.23
C TRP A 215 11.38 8.99 -0.92
N SER A 216 10.35 8.14 -1.02
CA SER A 216 9.69 7.56 0.15
C SER A 216 10.32 6.23 0.60
N ARG A 217 11.15 5.61 -0.25
CA ARG A 217 11.83 4.35 0.08
C ARG A 217 13.29 4.34 -0.40
N PRO A 218 14.23 4.71 0.47
CA PRO A 218 15.65 4.50 0.22
C PRO A 218 15.93 3.01 -0.03
N ALA A 219 16.19 2.66 -1.29
CA ALA A 219 16.44 1.28 -1.67
C ALA A 219 17.83 0.78 -1.22
N SER A 220 18.03 -0.54 -1.21
CA SER A 220 19.36 -1.13 -1.00
C SER A 220 20.35 -0.58 -2.05
N PRO A 221 21.67 -0.57 -1.80
CA PRO A 221 22.65 -0.03 -2.76
C PRO A 221 22.53 -0.64 -4.16
N LEU A 222 22.25 -1.95 -4.26
CA LEU A 222 22.07 -2.63 -5.53
C LEU A 222 20.79 -2.17 -6.24
N THR A 223 19.66 -2.20 -5.52
CA THR A 223 18.37 -1.75 -6.05
C THR A 223 18.41 -0.29 -6.47
N ARG A 224 19.07 0.57 -5.69
CA ARG A 224 19.27 1.99 -6.02
C ARG A 224 20.07 2.17 -7.30
N ARG A 225 21.17 1.43 -7.49
CA ARG A 225 21.93 1.47 -8.75
C ARG A 225 21.05 1.08 -9.94
N ALA A 226 20.22 0.05 -9.78
CA ALA A 226 19.30 -0.38 -10.83
C ALA A 226 18.21 0.68 -11.12
N GLN A 227 17.63 1.30 -10.07
CA GLN A 227 16.70 2.42 -10.21
C GLN A 227 17.35 3.58 -10.96
N HIS A 228 18.55 4.02 -10.56
CA HIS A 228 19.28 5.10 -11.23
C HIS A 228 19.57 4.78 -12.70
N ALA A 229 20.01 3.56 -13.00
CA ALA A 229 20.29 3.13 -14.36
C ALA A 229 19.02 3.15 -15.24
N LEU A 230 17.89 2.69 -14.71
CA LEU A 230 16.61 2.69 -15.42
C LEU A 230 16.07 4.12 -15.59
N VAL A 231 16.09 4.93 -14.55
CA VAL A 231 15.63 6.34 -14.58
C VAL A 231 16.49 7.19 -15.51
N ALA A 232 17.79 6.92 -15.62
CA ALA A 232 18.68 7.62 -16.54
C ALA A 232 18.64 7.06 -17.98
N SER A 233 17.93 5.96 -18.24
CA SER A 233 17.84 5.32 -19.55
C SER A 233 16.43 5.44 -20.14
N PRO A 234 16.14 6.51 -20.89
CA PRO A 234 14.79 6.76 -21.41
C PRO A 234 14.34 5.69 -22.42
N ALA A 235 15.26 5.09 -23.17
CA ALA A 235 14.96 4.00 -24.09
C ALA A 235 14.50 2.73 -23.35
N LEU A 236 15.21 2.35 -22.28
CA LEU A 236 14.83 1.20 -21.46
C LEU A 236 13.52 1.46 -20.70
N ALA A 237 13.34 2.66 -20.17
CA ALA A 237 12.09 3.07 -19.53
C ALA A 237 10.91 3.05 -20.52
N THR A 238 11.14 3.45 -21.77
CA THR A 238 10.12 3.38 -22.85
C THR A 238 9.77 1.93 -23.18
N LEU A 239 10.77 1.05 -23.30
CA LEU A 239 10.52 -0.38 -23.53
C LEU A 239 9.64 -0.98 -22.42
N PHE A 240 9.97 -0.72 -21.16
CA PHE A 240 9.17 -1.21 -20.03
C PHE A 240 7.79 -0.55 -19.93
N ALA A 241 7.66 0.74 -20.24
CA ALA A 241 6.38 1.43 -20.23
C ALA A 241 5.44 0.89 -21.33
N CYS A 242 5.94 0.71 -22.55
CA CYS A 242 5.19 0.05 -23.62
C CYS A 242 4.88 -1.41 -23.27
N GLY A 243 5.84 -2.13 -22.69
CA GLY A 243 5.66 -3.51 -22.22
C GLY A 243 4.54 -3.61 -21.18
N ALA A 244 4.48 -2.69 -20.22
CA ALA A 244 3.42 -2.61 -19.23
C ALA A 244 2.04 -2.38 -19.87
N LEU A 245 1.93 -1.45 -20.83
CA LEU A 245 0.67 -1.21 -21.54
C LEU A 245 0.21 -2.44 -22.33
N VAL A 246 1.10 -3.08 -23.08
CA VAL A 246 0.80 -4.30 -23.84
C VAL A 246 0.40 -5.44 -22.90
N PHE A 247 1.12 -5.59 -21.78
CA PHE A 247 0.82 -6.58 -20.76
C PHE A 247 -0.57 -6.35 -20.15
N GLU A 248 -0.87 -5.16 -19.65
CA GLU A 248 -2.13 -4.87 -18.97
C GLU A 248 -3.33 -4.95 -19.93
N THR A 249 -3.24 -4.32 -21.10
CA THR A 249 -4.34 -4.35 -22.10
C THR A 249 -4.47 -5.71 -22.79
N GLY A 250 -3.38 -6.44 -22.99
CA GLY A 250 -3.39 -7.78 -23.55
C GLY A 250 -3.86 -8.85 -22.56
N PHE A 251 -3.87 -8.56 -21.26
CA PHE A 251 -4.19 -9.53 -20.20
C PHE A 251 -5.59 -10.13 -20.35
N VAL A 252 -6.52 -9.43 -21.02
CA VAL A 252 -7.86 -9.94 -21.35
C VAL A 252 -7.83 -11.24 -22.15
N LEU A 253 -6.73 -11.54 -22.86
CA LEU A 253 -6.56 -12.78 -23.61
C LEU A 253 -6.22 -13.98 -22.72
N ALA A 254 -5.66 -13.74 -21.53
CA ALA A 254 -5.16 -14.78 -20.63
C ALA A 254 -6.22 -15.81 -20.21
N PRO A 255 -7.49 -15.46 -19.92
CA PRO A 255 -8.51 -16.44 -19.56
C PRO A 255 -8.91 -17.39 -20.70
N PHE A 256 -8.59 -17.09 -21.95
CA PHE A 256 -9.11 -17.83 -23.11
C PHE A 256 -8.13 -18.85 -23.70
N SER A 257 -6.91 -18.93 -23.18
CA SER A 257 -5.88 -19.88 -23.64
C SER A 257 -4.93 -20.18 -22.50
N ASP A 258 -4.65 -21.46 -22.22
CA ASP A 258 -3.69 -21.85 -21.16
C ASP A 258 -2.26 -21.37 -21.45
N SER A 259 -1.84 -21.35 -22.71
CA SER A 259 -0.54 -20.78 -23.08
C SER A 259 -0.49 -19.28 -22.82
N ALA A 260 -1.56 -18.55 -23.16
CA ALA A 260 -1.65 -17.13 -22.84
C ALA A 260 -1.69 -16.92 -21.31
N ALA A 261 -2.47 -17.73 -20.59
CA ALA A 261 -2.53 -17.72 -19.13
C ALA A 261 -1.14 -17.85 -18.54
N LEU A 262 -0.35 -18.86 -18.92
CA LEU A 262 1.00 -19.03 -18.39
C LEU A 262 1.88 -17.81 -18.66
N VAL A 263 1.91 -17.32 -19.91
CA VAL A 263 2.74 -16.17 -20.31
C VAL A 263 2.35 -14.92 -19.54
N PHE A 264 1.06 -14.59 -19.45
CA PHE A 264 0.58 -13.42 -18.71
C PHE A 264 0.73 -13.61 -17.20
N GLY A 265 0.54 -14.81 -16.66
CA GLY A 265 0.75 -15.14 -15.26
C GLY A 265 2.19 -14.89 -14.83
N LEU A 266 3.17 -15.46 -15.55
CA LEU A 266 4.60 -15.27 -15.29
C LEU A 266 5.02 -13.81 -15.46
N ASN A 267 4.56 -13.14 -16.53
CA ASN A 267 4.82 -11.72 -16.71
C ASN A 267 4.21 -10.88 -15.58
N GLY A 268 3.03 -11.24 -15.08
CA GLY A 268 2.41 -10.56 -13.95
C GLY A 268 3.20 -10.70 -12.65
N LEU A 269 3.78 -11.88 -12.39
CA LEU A 269 4.70 -12.07 -11.26
C LEU A 269 5.93 -11.15 -11.40
N ALA A 270 6.58 -11.18 -12.57
CA ALA A 270 7.76 -10.36 -12.84
C ALA A 270 7.45 -8.85 -12.76
N PHE A 271 6.29 -8.44 -13.27
CA PHE A 271 5.80 -7.07 -13.24
C PHE A 271 5.67 -6.55 -11.80
N HIS A 272 5.04 -7.31 -10.91
CA HIS A 272 4.87 -6.92 -9.50
C HIS A 272 6.17 -6.95 -8.70
N CYS A 273 7.05 -7.91 -8.98
CA CYS A 273 8.42 -7.87 -8.43
C CYS A 273 9.18 -6.62 -8.89
N GLY A 274 9.01 -6.22 -10.15
CA GLY A 274 9.56 -4.98 -10.70
C GLY A 274 8.98 -3.73 -10.00
N ILE A 275 7.66 -3.66 -9.80
CA ILE A 275 7.03 -2.57 -9.06
C ILE A 275 7.58 -2.48 -7.62
N LEU A 276 7.69 -3.61 -6.91
CA LEU A 276 8.27 -3.64 -5.57
C LEU A 276 9.72 -3.15 -5.58
N ALA A 277 10.54 -3.64 -6.52
CA ALA A 277 11.95 -3.30 -6.60
C ALA A 277 12.19 -1.83 -6.98
N PHE A 278 11.44 -1.30 -7.95
CA PHE A 278 11.72 0.02 -8.52
C PHE A 278 10.86 1.14 -7.94
N GLN A 279 9.64 0.86 -7.49
CA GLN A 279 8.70 1.88 -6.98
C GLN A 279 8.38 1.69 -5.49
N GLY A 280 8.78 0.55 -4.92
CA GLY A 280 8.61 0.28 -3.50
C GLY A 280 7.20 -0.10 -3.08
N LEU A 281 6.27 -0.36 -4.02
CA LEU A 281 4.91 -0.80 -3.70
C LEU A 281 4.83 -2.32 -3.55
N ASP A 282 4.28 -2.79 -2.42
CA ASP A 282 4.16 -4.21 -2.14
C ASP A 282 2.86 -4.82 -2.67
N PHE A 283 2.88 -5.18 -3.95
CA PHE A 283 1.89 -6.09 -4.53
C PHE A 283 2.30 -7.57 -4.40
N VAL A 284 3.54 -7.84 -3.99
CA VAL A 284 4.08 -9.21 -3.90
C VAL A 284 3.40 -9.96 -2.77
N SER A 285 3.28 -9.36 -1.59
CA SER A 285 2.72 -10.03 -0.41
C SER A 285 1.25 -10.40 -0.53
N TRP A 286 0.44 -9.59 -1.21
CA TRP A 286 -1.03 -9.67 -1.11
C TRP A 286 -1.75 -9.86 -2.45
N TRP A 287 -1.22 -9.29 -3.54
CA TRP A 287 -1.85 -9.33 -4.87
C TRP A 287 -1.33 -10.49 -5.70
N MET A 288 0.00 -10.63 -5.77
CA MET A 288 0.71 -11.61 -6.58
C MET A 288 0.23 -13.07 -6.41
N PRO A 289 -0.12 -13.60 -5.22
CA PRO A 289 -0.58 -14.99 -5.12
C PRO A 289 -1.84 -15.29 -5.95
N ALA A 290 -2.68 -14.29 -6.22
CA ALA A 290 -3.86 -14.46 -7.07
C ALA A 290 -3.49 -14.84 -8.52
N LEU A 291 -2.29 -14.45 -8.98
CA LEU A 291 -1.78 -14.77 -10.31
C LEU A 291 -1.43 -16.24 -10.50
N PHE A 292 -1.31 -17.03 -9.43
CA PHE A 292 -1.11 -18.48 -9.55
C PHE A 292 -2.27 -19.16 -10.28
N ALA A 293 -3.47 -18.55 -10.33
CA ALA A 293 -4.60 -19.05 -11.10
C ALA A 293 -4.30 -19.14 -12.61
N PHE A 294 -3.33 -18.37 -13.11
CA PHE A 294 -2.91 -18.38 -14.51
C PHE A 294 -1.75 -19.36 -14.80
N ILE A 295 -1.07 -19.83 -13.76
CA ILE A 295 0.05 -20.78 -13.88
C ILE A 295 -0.47 -22.21 -13.76
N VAL A 296 -1.50 -22.43 -12.95
CA VAL A 296 -2.15 -23.74 -12.82
C VAL A 296 -2.94 -24.05 -14.10
N PRO A 297 -2.63 -25.14 -14.82
CA PRO A 297 -3.28 -25.48 -16.08
C PRO A 297 -4.71 -25.98 -15.87
N ILE A 298 -5.64 -25.57 -16.73
CA ILE A 298 -7.04 -26.01 -16.69
C ILE A 298 -7.32 -27.11 -17.74
N ASN A 299 -6.63 -27.09 -18.88
CA ASN A 299 -6.70 -28.08 -19.96
C ASN A 299 -8.12 -28.34 -20.49
N ALA A 300 -8.99 -27.33 -20.49
CA ALA A 300 -10.35 -27.43 -20.98
C ALA A 300 -10.82 -26.11 -21.64
N PRO A 301 -11.66 -26.15 -22.68
CA PRO A 301 -12.23 -24.95 -23.27
C PRO A 301 -13.07 -24.17 -22.25
N TRP A 302 -12.79 -22.87 -22.12
CA TRP A 302 -13.42 -22.01 -21.11
C TRP A 302 -14.96 -22.04 -21.11
N HIS A 303 -15.58 -22.16 -22.28
CA HIS A 303 -17.04 -22.14 -22.42
C HIS A 303 -17.68 -23.44 -21.91
N GLU A 304 -17.02 -24.58 -22.10
CA GLU A 304 -17.47 -25.87 -21.56
C GLU A 304 -17.46 -25.84 -20.03
N LEU A 305 -16.44 -25.22 -19.43
CA LEU A 305 -16.34 -25.06 -17.97
C LEU A 305 -17.49 -24.25 -17.39
N LEU A 306 -17.77 -23.09 -17.99
CA LEU A 306 -18.87 -22.23 -17.53
C LEU A 306 -20.23 -22.89 -17.72
N LEU A 307 -20.42 -23.58 -18.85
CA LEU A 307 -21.66 -24.31 -19.14
C LEU A 307 -21.86 -25.47 -18.17
N ALA A 308 -20.79 -26.19 -17.82
CA ALA A 308 -20.86 -27.27 -16.85
C ALA A 308 -21.15 -26.76 -15.44
N GLY A 309 -20.50 -25.68 -15.00
CA GLY A 309 -20.83 -25.01 -13.74
C GLY A 309 -22.31 -24.57 -13.69
N TRP A 310 -22.83 -24.01 -14.78
CA TRP A 310 -24.24 -23.64 -14.89
C TRP A 310 -25.19 -24.84 -14.81
N ARG A 311 -24.88 -25.96 -15.47
CA ARG A 311 -25.77 -27.13 -15.59
C ARG A 311 -25.70 -28.07 -14.39
N GLU A 312 -24.51 -28.28 -13.85
CA GLU A 312 -24.21 -29.34 -12.89
C GLU A 312 -24.04 -28.80 -11.47
N GLU A 313 -23.63 -27.53 -11.32
CA GLU A 313 -23.24 -26.94 -10.03
C GLU A 313 -23.90 -25.56 -9.80
N THR A 314 -25.10 -25.35 -10.37
CA THR A 314 -25.81 -24.05 -10.42
C THR A 314 -25.87 -23.30 -9.07
N PRO A 315 -26.19 -23.94 -7.93
CA PRO A 315 -26.32 -23.24 -6.65
C PRO A 315 -25.03 -22.56 -6.20
N TRP A 316 -23.87 -23.07 -6.64
CA TRP A 316 -22.56 -22.53 -6.32
C TRP A 316 -22.01 -21.64 -7.42
N PHE A 317 -22.27 -22.03 -8.68
CA PHE A 317 -21.87 -21.25 -9.85
C PHE A 317 -22.53 -19.88 -9.90
N LEU A 318 -23.85 -19.79 -9.67
CA LEU A 318 -24.60 -18.55 -9.81
C LEU A 318 -24.07 -17.40 -8.95
N PRO A 319 -23.88 -17.54 -7.62
CA PRO A 319 -23.34 -16.45 -6.81
C PRO A 319 -21.92 -16.06 -7.23
N ALA A 320 -21.07 -17.03 -7.62
CA ALA A 320 -19.73 -16.76 -8.12
C ALA A 320 -19.75 -16.00 -9.46
N ALA A 321 -20.61 -16.40 -10.39
CA ALA A 321 -20.76 -15.77 -11.69
C ALA A 321 -21.29 -14.33 -11.58
N ILE A 322 -22.28 -14.08 -10.72
CA ILE A 322 -22.78 -12.73 -10.42
C ILE A 322 -21.64 -11.87 -9.86
N TYR A 323 -20.87 -12.39 -8.90
CA TYR A 323 -19.77 -11.67 -8.29
C TYR A 323 -18.69 -11.29 -9.32
N THR A 324 -18.30 -12.22 -10.19
CA THR A 324 -17.37 -11.93 -11.30
C THR A 324 -17.96 -10.94 -12.31
N ALA A 325 -19.25 -11.04 -12.63
CA ALA A 325 -19.91 -10.10 -13.54
C ALA A 325 -19.92 -8.66 -12.99
N LEU A 326 -20.10 -8.47 -11.68
CA LEU A 326 -20.01 -7.15 -11.04
C LEU A 326 -18.61 -6.55 -11.16
N GLN A 327 -17.56 -7.36 -11.00
CA GLN A 327 -16.18 -6.91 -11.25
C GLN A 327 -15.97 -6.53 -12.72
N VAL A 328 -16.41 -7.37 -13.66
CA VAL A 328 -16.29 -7.08 -15.09
C VAL A 328 -17.04 -5.79 -15.44
N LEU A 329 -18.21 -5.55 -14.84
CA LEU A 329 -18.96 -4.32 -15.01
C LEU A 329 -18.19 -3.11 -14.46
N ALA A 330 -17.64 -3.20 -13.25
CA ALA A 330 -16.82 -2.13 -12.66
C ALA A 330 -15.59 -1.81 -13.52
N ALA A 331 -14.92 -2.85 -14.04
CA ALA A 331 -13.79 -2.73 -14.95
C ALA A 331 -14.17 -2.11 -16.31
N ALA A 332 -15.24 -2.58 -16.94
CA ALA A 332 -15.69 -2.10 -18.25
C ALA A 332 -16.21 -0.65 -18.21
N THR A 333 -16.84 -0.26 -17.10
CA THR A 333 -17.33 1.11 -16.89
C THR A 333 -16.23 2.06 -16.37
N LEU A 334 -15.05 1.53 -16.03
CA LEU A 334 -13.95 2.26 -15.40
C LEU A 334 -14.43 3.04 -14.18
N TYR A 335 -15.27 2.41 -13.35
CA TYR A 335 -16.08 3.11 -12.36
C TYR A 335 -15.26 3.98 -11.39
N ASP A 336 -14.14 3.46 -10.89
CA ASP A 336 -13.28 4.17 -9.93
C ASP A 336 -12.59 5.40 -10.54
N LEU A 337 -12.48 5.48 -11.87
CA LEU A 337 -11.94 6.66 -12.55
C LEU A 337 -12.86 7.89 -12.36
N TRP A 338 -14.16 7.66 -12.14
CA TRP A 338 -15.18 8.71 -12.24
C TRP A 338 -15.98 8.94 -10.95
N LEU A 339 -16.35 7.88 -10.21
CA LEU A 339 -17.52 7.89 -9.31
C LEU A 339 -17.26 7.37 -7.88
N ASP A 340 -16.02 7.39 -7.39
CA ASP A 340 -15.50 6.80 -6.11
C ASP A 340 -15.37 5.27 -6.12
N ASP A 341 -14.53 4.70 -5.25
CA ASP A 341 -14.21 3.26 -5.25
C ASP A 341 -15.35 2.34 -4.74
N VAL A 342 -15.60 1.18 -5.38
CA VAL A 342 -16.56 0.13 -4.91
C VAL A 342 -15.84 -1.13 -4.42
N LEU A 343 -14.80 -0.92 -3.61
CA LEU A 343 -13.91 -2.01 -3.20
C LEU A 343 -14.66 -3.15 -2.51
N PRO A 344 -14.28 -4.42 -2.77
CA PRO A 344 -13.12 -4.86 -3.56
C PRO A 344 -13.29 -4.85 -5.09
N PHE A 345 -14.45 -4.47 -5.63
CA PHE A 345 -14.58 -4.30 -7.07
C PHE A 345 -13.82 -3.03 -7.50
N SER A 346 -12.99 -3.16 -8.51
CA SER A 346 -12.13 -2.04 -8.91
C SER A 346 -11.65 -2.15 -10.34
N CYS A 347 -11.55 -1.01 -11.02
CA CYS A 347 -10.84 -0.89 -12.29
C CYS A 347 -9.32 -0.66 -12.12
N CYS A 348 -8.86 -0.61 -10.86
CA CYS A 348 -7.48 -0.43 -10.43
C CYS A 348 -6.78 0.76 -11.11
N PRO A 349 -7.29 1.99 -10.91
CA PRO A 349 -6.82 3.22 -11.58
C PRO A 349 -5.44 3.68 -11.07
N MET A 350 -4.40 2.86 -11.25
CA MET A 350 -3.06 3.12 -10.74
C MET A 350 -2.17 3.74 -11.81
N PHE A 351 -1.38 4.75 -11.41
CA PHE A 351 -0.38 5.39 -12.26
C PHE A 351 -0.93 5.95 -13.57
N MET A 352 -2.19 6.37 -13.61
CA MET A 352 -2.87 6.67 -14.88
C MET A 352 -2.35 7.92 -15.60
N PRO A 353 -2.05 9.04 -14.92
CA PRO A 353 -1.60 10.23 -15.63
C PRO A 353 -0.25 9.99 -16.33
N PRO A 354 -0.08 10.41 -17.59
CA PRO A 354 1.22 10.44 -18.24
C PRO A 354 2.06 11.58 -17.64
N ARG A 355 3.15 11.22 -16.95
CA ARG A 355 4.00 12.14 -16.19
C ARG A 355 5.37 12.32 -16.86
N ASN A 356 6.07 13.39 -16.50
CA ASN A 356 7.47 13.59 -16.85
C ASN A 356 8.19 14.24 -15.65
N PRO A 357 9.44 13.83 -15.32
CA PRO A 357 10.22 14.44 -14.24
C PRO A 357 10.37 15.97 -14.33
N PHE A 358 10.32 16.54 -15.53
CA PHE A 358 10.53 17.96 -15.82
C PHE A 358 9.28 18.71 -16.31
N ASP A 359 8.08 18.10 -16.26
CA ASP A 359 6.87 18.81 -16.70
C ASP A 359 6.45 19.92 -15.74
N THR A 360 5.37 20.63 -16.06
CA THR A 360 4.75 21.60 -15.16
C THR A 360 3.57 21.01 -14.38
N LEU A 361 3.33 19.69 -14.46
CA LEU A 361 2.23 19.06 -13.73
C LEU A 361 2.55 19.01 -12.23
N PRO A 362 1.52 18.98 -11.35
CA PRO A 362 1.71 19.01 -9.91
C PRO A 362 2.58 17.86 -9.42
N LYS A 363 3.64 18.17 -8.70
CA LYS A 363 4.57 17.18 -8.12
C LYS A 363 4.39 17.17 -6.62
N TRP A 364 4.37 15.98 -6.05
CA TRP A 364 4.24 15.80 -4.62
C TRP A 364 5.11 14.64 -4.19
N TRP A 365 6.15 14.96 -3.41
CA TRP A 365 7.11 13.98 -2.93
C TRP A 365 7.10 13.96 -1.42
N THR A 366 7.44 12.79 -0.89
CA THR A 366 7.43 12.55 0.54
C THR A 366 8.70 11.82 0.94
N MET A 367 9.35 12.30 2.00
CA MET A 367 10.42 11.61 2.69
C MET A 367 9.95 11.30 4.11
N ALA A 368 10.23 10.11 4.60
CA ALA A 368 9.90 9.73 5.97
C ALA A 368 10.99 8.83 6.57
N ASP A 369 11.28 9.02 7.85
CA ASP A 369 11.97 8.00 8.64
C ASP A 369 10.99 6.89 9.07
N ALA A 370 11.50 5.82 9.70
CA ALA A 370 10.67 4.68 10.07
C ALA A 370 11.03 4.13 11.45
N PRO A 371 10.69 4.83 12.54
CA PRO A 371 11.07 4.43 13.89
C PRO A 371 10.33 3.16 14.37
N ILE A 372 9.14 2.86 13.84
CA ILE A 372 8.35 1.70 14.27
C ILE A 372 8.86 0.40 13.64
N SER A 373 9.02 0.40 12.31
CA SER A 373 9.43 -0.76 11.51
C SER A 373 10.94 -0.84 11.27
N GLY A 374 11.68 0.23 11.54
CA GLY A 374 13.09 0.38 11.17
C GLY A 374 13.32 0.69 9.69
N ARG A 375 12.28 0.61 8.84
CA ARG A 375 12.35 0.83 7.38
C ARG A 375 11.06 1.43 6.83
N THR A 376 11.20 2.50 6.05
CA THR A 376 10.07 3.18 5.43
C THR A 376 9.47 2.28 4.35
N ARG A 377 8.13 2.21 4.30
CA ARG A 377 7.37 1.35 3.38
C ARG A 377 7.50 -0.17 3.59
N ASP A 378 7.94 -0.58 4.76
CA ASP A 378 7.79 -1.95 5.24
C ASP A 378 6.57 -2.06 6.17
N ALA A 379 6.08 -3.28 6.36
CA ALA A 379 4.92 -3.54 7.20
C ALA A 379 5.06 -2.90 8.60
N GLY A 380 3.99 -2.27 9.06
CA GLY A 380 3.89 -1.59 10.34
C GLY A 380 4.22 -0.09 10.32
N ALA A 381 4.41 0.50 9.13
CA ALA A 381 4.55 1.94 8.95
C ALA A 381 3.28 2.55 8.37
N MET A 382 2.95 3.78 8.76
CA MET A 382 1.93 4.56 8.07
C MET A 382 2.39 4.90 6.65
N GLU A 383 1.47 4.96 5.66
CA GLU A 383 1.74 5.39 4.28
C GLU A 383 1.72 6.92 4.14
N PRO A 384 2.84 7.65 4.21
CA PRO A 384 2.81 9.11 4.20
C PRO A 384 2.54 9.68 2.80
N LEU A 385 2.58 8.85 1.73
CA LEU A 385 2.32 9.31 0.36
C LEU A 385 0.86 9.69 0.12
N TYR A 386 -0.08 8.96 0.71
CA TYR A 386 -1.48 9.28 0.54
C TYR A 386 -1.87 10.46 1.42
N TRP A 387 -1.60 10.41 2.72
CA TRP A 387 -2.08 11.43 3.65
C TRP A 387 -1.11 12.60 3.80
N SER A 388 -1.56 13.79 3.41
CA SER A 388 -0.72 14.98 3.42
C SER A 388 -1.50 16.29 3.68
N PRO A 389 -0.82 17.35 4.15
CA PRO A 389 -1.46 18.66 4.35
C PRO A 389 -1.94 19.33 3.06
N ALA A 390 -1.45 18.91 1.89
CA ALA A 390 -1.84 19.48 0.61
C ALA A 390 -3.02 18.75 -0.05
N SER A 391 -3.45 17.60 0.48
CA SER A 391 -4.59 16.86 -0.06
C SER A 391 -5.88 17.23 0.67
N CYS A 392 -6.97 17.38 -0.08
CA CYS A 392 -8.32 17.52 0.50
C CYS A 392 -9.10 16.19 0.52
N VAL A 393 -8.59 15.15 -0.12
CA VAL A 393 -9.19 13.79 -0.09
C VAL A 393 -8.47 12.93 0.95
N PHE A 394 -7.15 13.06 1.02
CA PHE A 394 -6.29 12.36 1.96
C PHE A 394 -5.66 13.37 2.93
N GLU A 395 -6.51 14.11 3.62
CA GLU A 395 -6.07 15.21 4.47
C GLU A 395 -5.29 14.70 5.69
N MET A 396 -4.16 15.35 5.96
CA MET A 396 -3.40 15.25 7.21
C MET A 396 -3.05 16.68 7.63
N PRO A 397 -3.83 17.31 8.53
CA PRO A 397 -3.51 18.64 9.03
C PRO A 397 -2.11 18.66 9.66
N VAL A 398 -1.42 19.80 9.63
CA VAL A 398 -0.04 19.92 10.16
C VAL A 398 0.01 19.60 11.66
N GLU A 399 -1.07 19.94 12.37
CA GLU A 399 -1.26 19.65 13.79
C GLU A 399 -1.37 18.14 14.05
N GLU A 400 -2.08 17.40 13.20
CA GLU A 400 -2.15 15.94 13.28
C GLU A 400 -0.84 15.27 12.83
N ALA A 401 -0.16 15.83 11.83
CA ALA A 401 1.13 15.35 11.37
C ALA A 401 2.18 15.36 12.51
N ALA A 402 2.07 16.28 13.47
CA ALA A 402 2.92 16.31 14.67
C ALA A 402 2.74 15.11 15.62
N LEU A 403 1.61 14.39 15.51
CA LEU A 403 1.35 13.16 16.27
C LEU A 403 1.99 11.92 15.63
N LEU A 404 2.50 12.05 14.40
CA LEU A 404 3.14 10.94 13.72
C LEU A 404 4.46 10.58 14.43
N PRO A 405 4.71 9.29 14.68
CA PRO A 405 5.96 8.84 15.28
C PRO A 405 7.13 9.07 14.32
N GLN A 406 6.85 9.00 13.01
CA GLN A 406 7.79 9.24 11.92
C GLN A 406 8.04 10.73 11.75
N LYS A 407 9.26 11.12 11.42
CA LYS A 407 9.59 12.44 10.90
C LYS A 407 9.32 12.42 9.40
N VAL A 408 8.42 13.29 8.96
CA VAL A 408 7.93 13.31 7.59
C VAL A 408 8.11 14.70 7.00
N VAL A 409 8.54 14.73 5.73
CA VAL A 409 8.61 15.93 4.91
C VAL A 409 7.78 15.70 3.66
N TRP A 410 6.85 16.61 3.41
CA TRP A 410 6.12 16.68 2.15
C TRP A 410 6.51 17.95 1.40
N PHE A 411 6.83 17.82 0.13
CA PHE A 411 7.27 18.95 -0.67
C PHE A 411 6.94 18.76 -2.15
N GLY A 412 6.90 19.86 -2.88
CA GLY A 412 6.60 19.80 -4.31
C GLY A 412 6.05 21.11 -4.83
N SER A 413 5.23 21.02 -5.88
CA SER A 413 4.60 22.15 -6.55
C SER A 413 3.21 21.79 -7.05
N SER A 414 2.33 22.77 -7.07
CA SER A 414 0.97 22.68 -7.61
C SER A 414 0.73 23.68 -8.74
N THR A 415 1.80 24.26 -9.30
CA THR A 415 1.69 24.99 -10.57
C THR A 415 1.22 24.04 -11.67
N GLY A 416 0.57 24.60 -12.69
CA GLY A 416 0.14 23.83 -13.87
C GLY A 416 -0.88 22.72 -13.57
N THR A 417 -1.55 22.76 -12.41
CA THR A 417 -2.58 21.79 -12.01
C THR A 417 -3.72 21.76 -13.02
N PRO A 418 -3.96 20.63 -13.72
CA PRO A 418 -5.15 20.48 -14.55
C PRO A 418 -6.45 20.60 -13.72
N ALA A 419 -7.51 21.14 -14.30
CA ALA A 419 -8.78 21.34 -13.61
C ALA A 419 -9.33 20.05 -12.98
N GLU A 420 -9.10 18.92 -13.66
CA GLU A 420 -9.59 17.59 -13.30
C GLU A 420 -8.94 17.05 -12.01
N VAL A 421 -7.70 17.47 -11.73
CA VAL A 421 -6.97 17.06 -10.52
C VAL A 421 -6.98 18.11 -9.42
N THR A 422 -7.47 19.32 -9.70
CA THR A 422 -7.56 20.42 -8.72
C THR A 422 -8.42 20.05 -7.51
N LYS A 423 -9.40 19.15 -7.70
CA LYS A 423 -10.24 18.59 -6.62
C LYS A 423 -9.49 17.74 -5.60
N PHE A 424 -8.24 17.36 -5.88
CA PHE A 424 -7.40 16.59 -4.93
C PHE A 424 -6.46 17.51 -4.13
N ILE A 425 -6.32 18.78 -4.53
CA ILE A 425 -5.41 19.75 -3.91
C ILE A 425 -6.20 20.72 -3.03
N ALA A 426 -5.79 20.81 -1.76
CA ALA A 426 -6.35 21.74 -0.79
C ALA A 426 -6.31 23.18 -1.34
N PRO A 427 -7.39 23.99 -1.19
CA PRO A 427 -7.46 25.33 -1.78
C PRO A 427 -6.25 26.23 -1.48
N ALA A 428 -5.75 26.21 -0.24
CA ALA A 428 -4.58 27.00 0.17
C ALA A 428 -3.27 26.58 -0.53
N CYS A 429 -3.22 25.35 -1.04
CA CYS A 429 -2.09 24.74 -1.68
C CYS A 429 -2.12 24.84 -3.21
N ARG A 430 -3.12 25.49 -3.82
CA ARG A 430 -3.24 25.57 -5.29
C ARG A 430 -2.30 26.61 -5.90
N ASN A 431 -1.78 26.32 -7.10
CA ASN A 431 -0.93 27.21 -7.89
C ASN A 431 0.30 27.75 -7.12
N LYS A 432 0.90 26.92 -6.27
CA LYS A 432 2.11 27.25 -5.51
C LYS A 432 3.33 26.68 -6.24
N PRO A 433 4.34 27.50 -6.57
CA PRO A 433 5.55 27.03 -7.26
C PRO A 433 6.42 26.15 -6.36
N PHE A 434 6.31 26.34 -5.05
CA PHE A 434 6.96 25.53 -4.04
C PHE A 434 6.03 25.39 -2.83
N MET A 435 5.95 24.18 -2.32
CA MET A 435 5.24 23.84 -1.09
C MET A 435 6.16 22.98 -0.24
N LEU A 436 6.13 23.21 1.07
CA LEU A 436 6.94 22.48 2.02
C LEU A 436 6.20 22.37 3.35
N PHE A 437 5.99 21.14 3.79
CA PHE A 437 5.43 20.80 5.09
C PHE A 437 6.32 19.77 5.76
N ALA A 438 6.48 19.89 7.07
CA ALA A 438 7.18 18.90 7.88
C ALA A 438 6.59 18.90 9.29
N ASN A 439 6.63 17.75 9.94
CA ASN A 439 6.22 17.62 11.34
C ASN A 439 7.39 17.81 12.33
N PHE A 440 8.48 18.41 11.86
CA PHE A 440 9.66 18.74 12.63
C PHE A 440 10.41 19.90 11.98
N GLU A 441 11.35 20.49 12.72
CA GLU A 441 12.18 21.57 12.21
C GLU A 441 13.24 21.04 11.24
N LEU A 442 13.23 21.55 10.00
CA LEU A 442 14.22 21.22 8.98
C LEU A 442 15.44 22.13 9.05
N SER A 443 16.62 21.58 8.76
CA SER A 443 17.84 22.37 8.59
C SER A 443 17.72 23.34 7.40
N ALA A 444 18.44 24.47 7.47
CA ALA A 444 18.46 25.44 6.39
C ALA A 444 18.98 24.84 5.07
N GLU A 445 20.01 24.00 5.16
CA GLU A 445 20.59 23.25 4.04
C GLU A 445 19.53 22.38 3.34
N LEU A 446 18.79 21.56 4.10
CA LEU A 446 17.76 20.70 3.53
C LEU A 446 16.66 21.51 2.84
N LYS A 447 16.20 22.62 3.45
CA LYS A 447 15.19 23.51 2.84
C LYS A 447 15.66 24.04 1.48
N GLN A 448 16.92 24.46 1.37
CA GLN A 448 17.50 24.98 0.12
C GLN A 448 17.59 23.89 -0.95
N LEU A 449 18.04 22.68 -0.58
CA LEU A 449 18.11 21.54 -1.51
C LEU A 449 16.73 21.14 -2.04
N LEU A 450 15.72 21.10 -1.17
CA LEU A 450 14.33 20.79 -1.55
C LEU A 450 13.73 21.86 -2.48
N HIS A 451 14.05 23.14 -2.27
CA HIS A 451 13.64 24.19 -3.20
C HIS A 451 14.28 23.99 -4.57
N ARG A 452 15.60 23.77 -4.60
CA ARG A 452 16.38 23.59 -5.82
C ARG A 452 15.89 22.39 -6.65
N VAL A 453 15.55 21.26 -6.01
CA VAL A 453 15.06 20.07 -6.75
C VAL A 453 13.68 20.28 -7.35
N VAL A 454 12.80 21.01 -6.66
CA VAL A 454 11.47 21.38 -7.21
C VAL A 454 11.62 22.36 -8.36
N GLU A 455 12.54 23.32 -8.27
CA GLU A 455 12.84 24.27 -9.33
C GLU A 455 13.37 23.58 -10.59
N GLU A 456 14.39 22.71 -10.47
CA GLU A 456 14.93 21.95 -11.61
C GLU A 456 13.84 21.08 -12.27
N ALA A 457 13.04 20.38 -11.46
CA ALA A 457 11.96 19.52 -11.94
C ALA A 457 10.75 20.27 -12.52
N ASN A 458 10.64 21.59 -12.31
CA ASN A 458 9.58 22.43 -12.87
C ASN A 458 10.08 23.36 -13.99
N SER A 459 11.30 23.14 -14.49
CA SER A 459 11.87 23.89 -15.62
C SER A 459 10.96 23.90 -16.87
N GLY A 460 10.13 22.87 -17.07
CA GLY A 460 9.15 22.79 -18.17
C GLY A 460 9.72 22.21 -19.46
N GLU A 461 11.02 21.90 -19.51
CA GLU A 461 11.70 21.33 -20.66
C GLU A 461 11.55 19.80 -20.69
N LEU A 462 10.46 19.32 -21.30
CA LEU A 462 10.10 17.89 -21.30
C LEU A 462 11.18 16.95 -21.88
N ASP A 463 12.01 17.47 -22.79
CA ASP A 463 13.07 16.70 -23.44
C ASP A 463 14.27 16.46 -22.52
N PHE A 464 14.38 17.16 -21.38
CA PHE A 464 15.39 16.84 -20.36
C PHE A 464 15.21 15.43 -19.77
N ALA A 465 14.02 14.84 -19.83
CA ALA A 465 13.83 13.44 -19.46
C ALA A 465 14.59 12.46 -20.37
N TRP A 466 14.96 12.91 -21.57
CA TRP A 466 15.74 12.14 -22.55
C TRP A 466 17.24 12.46 -22.50
N ASP A 467 17.63 13.52 -21.81
CA ASP A 467 19.04 13.86 -21.55
C ASP A 467 19.53 13.11 -20.31
N VAL A 468 20.43 12.15 -20.54
CA VAL A 468 21.04 11.31 -19.51
C VAL A 468 21.78 12.14 -18.47
N ASN A 469 22.44 13.23 -18.87
CA ASN A 469 23.19 14.10 -17.96
C ASN A 469 22.24 14.88 -17.06
N LYS A 470 21.14 15.42 -17.62
CA LYS A 470 20.10 16.09 -16.84
C LYS A 470 19.43 15.16 -15.84
N MET A 471 19.07 13.95 -16.25
CA MET A 471 18.52 12.95 -15.32
C MET A 471 19.52 12.58 -14.21
N ARG A 472 20.82 12.43 -14.54
CA ARG A 472 21.86 12.17 -13.53
C ARG A 472 22.02 13.34 -12.55
N GLN A 473 21.96 14.59 -13.01
CA GLN A 473 21.99 15.77 -12.16
C GLN A 473 20.79 15.80 -11.21
N LEU A 474 19.59 15.53 -11.71
CA LEU A 474 18.38 15.46 -10.87
C LEU A 474 18.47 14.33 -9.82
N LEU A 475 18.99 13.16 -10.20
CA LEU A 475 19.23 12.04 -9.30
C LEU A 475 20.30 12.34 -8.23
N ALA A 476 21.37 13.05 -8.59
CA ALA A 476 22.38 13.50 -7.64
C ALA A 476 21.79 14.47 -6.62
N LEU A 477 20.98 15.43 -7.08
CA LEU A 477 20.30 16.39 -6.22
C LEU A 477 19.29 15.71 -5.28
N GLN A 478 18.56 14.68 -5.75
CA GLN A 478 17.73 13.84 -4.90
C GLN A 478 18.55 13.15 -3.80
N GLN A 479 19.72 12.60 -4.16
CA GLN A 479 20.60 11.95 -3.20
C GLN A 479 21.11 12.93 -2.13
N GLU A 480 21.53 14.13 -2.52
CA GLU A 480 21.91 15.21 -1.59
C GLU A 480 20.76 15.54 -0.62
N CYS A 481 19.53 15.64 -1.11
CA CYS A 481 18.34 15.87 -0.26
C CYS A 481 18.14 14.73 0.76
N LEU A 482 18.27 13.47 0.33
CA LEU A 482 18.09 12.30 1.19
C LEU A 482 19.17 12.23 2.28
N ASP A 483 20.42 12.55 1.95
CA ASP A 483 21.53 12.55 2.91
C ASP A 483 21.39 13.69 3.92
N ALA A 484 20.99 14.88 3.47
CA ALA A 484 20.66 16.01 4.35
C ALA A 484 19.46 15.72 5.26
N PHE A 485 18.42 15.05 4.74
CA PHE A 485 17.27 14.60 5.53
C PHE A 485 17.69 13.61 6.62
N GLN A 486 18.47 12.58 6.26
CA GLN A 486 18.94 11.58 7.21
C GLN A 486 19.81 12.22 8.32
N SER A 487 20.66 13.17 7.96
CA SER A 487 21.50 13.91 8.90
C SER A 487 20.66 14.74 9.87
N CYS A 488 19.67 15.47 9.34
CA CYS A 488 18.73 16.29 10.11
C CYS A 488 17.92 15.44 11.11
N VAL A 489 17.32 14.34 10.65
CA VAL A 489 16.58 13.40 11.52
C VAL A 489 17.49 12.78 12.58
N SER A 490 18.68 12.34 12.21
CA SER A 490 19.62 11.70 13.16
C SER A 490 20.02 12.65 14.29
N ALA A 491 20.29 13.93 13.98
CA ALA A 491 20.59 14.95 14.97
C ALA A 491 19.39 15.19 15.92
N LEU A 492 18.18 15.27 15.38
CA LEU A 492 16.96 15.44 16.17
C LEU A 492 16.74 14.25 17.12
N ARG A 493 16.85 13.00 16.62
CA ARG A 493 16.71 11.79 17.44
C ARG A 493 17.79 11.67 18.51
N ALA A 494 19.01 12.16 18.25
CA ALA A 494 20.06 12.23 19.26
C ALA A 494 19.68 13.19 20.38
N LYS A 495 19.14 14.37 20.05
CA LYS A 495 18.65 15.37 21.01
C LYS A 495 17.46 14.84 21.82
N GLU A 496 16.47 14.21 21.18
CA GLU A 496 15.32 13.59 21.86
C GLU A 496 15.79 12.57 22.92
N ARG A 497 16.69 11.64 22.53
CA ARG A 497 17.27 10.64 23.45
C ARG A 497 18.10 11.24 24.58
N ALA A 498 18.82 12.33 24.32
CA ALA A 498 19.58 13.03 25.36
C ALA A 498 18.64 13.67 26.40
N ASN A 499 17.54 14.28 25.94
CA ASN A 499 16.53 14.86 26.81
C ASN A 499 15.80 13.80 27.65
N GLU A 500 15.42 12.67 27.04
CA GLU A 500 14.81 11.54 27.75
C GLU A 500 15.72 11.00 28.86
N ARG A 501 17.02 10.84 28.56
CA ARG A 501 18.02 10.40 29.56
C ARG A 501 18.16 11.43 30.68
N ALA A 502 18.21 12.72 30.37
CA ALA A 502 18.31 13.78 31.37
C ALA A 502 17.08 13.79 32.29
N ASN A 503 15.88 13.67 31.72
CA ASN A 503 14.63 13.59 32.49
C ASN A 503 14.58 12.35 33.38
N ALA A 504 14.95 11.17 32.86
CA ALA A 504 14.99 9.94 33.65
C ALA A 504 15.99 10.02 34.82
N VAL A 505 17.13 10.70 34.63
CA VAL A 505 18.09 10.97 35.72
C VAL A 505 17.50 11.94 36.74
N ALA A 506 16.84 13.01 36.30
CA ALA A 506 16.19 13.98 37.19
C ALA A 506 15.08 13.32 38.03
N GLU A 507 14.24 12.47 37.41
CA GLU A 507 13.20 11.71 38.11
C GLU A 507 13.79 10.74 39.15
N ARG A 508 14.90 10.06 38.82
CA ARG A 508 15.59 9.18 39.78
C ARG A 508 16.20 9.96 40.95
N LEU A 509 16.77 11.13 40.69
CA LEU A 509 17.31 12.00 41.73
C LEU A 509 16.20 12.56 42.62
N ALA A 510 15.04 12.91 42.06
CA ALA A 510 13.88 13.36 42.81
C ALA A 510 13.20 12.23 43.62
N ALA A 511 13.18 10.99 43.10
CA ALA A 511 12.61 9.83 43.77
C ALA A 511 13.53 9.21 44.83
N SER A 512 14.84 9.49 44.79
CA SER A 512 15.77 9.06 45.82
C SER A 512 15.41 9.77 47.13
N PRO A 513 14.88 9.06 48.14
CA PRO A 513 14.60 9.68 49.43
C PRO A 513 15.95 10.17 49.92
N THR A 514 16.09 11.47 50.11
CA THR A 514 17.18 12.03 50.88
C THR A 514 17.03 11.45 52.28
N LYS A 515 17.64 10.29 52.53
CA LYS A 515 18.03 9.81 53.85
C LYS A 515 19.10 10.77 54.37
N TYR A 516 18.74 12.04 54.53
CA TYR A 516 19.34 12.85 55.55
C TYR A 516 18.81 12.27 56.85
N ASP A 517 19.60 11.34 57.37
CA ASP A 517 19.48 10.79 58.71
C ASP A 517 19.41 11.97 59.67
N THR A 518 18.18 12.35 60.06
CA THR A 518 17.90 13.51 60.91
C THR A 518 18.26 13.23 62.38
N LYS A 519 19.23 12.32 62.62
CA LYS A 519 19.63 11.85 63.95
C LYS A 519 20.88 12.51 64.53
N GLN A 520 21.39 13.58 63.94
CA GLN A 520 22.42 14.42 64.58
C GLN A 520 22.12 15.91 64.46
N GLN A 521 21.04 16.36 65.12
CA GLN A 521 20.98 17.74 65.60
C GLN A 521 21.46 17.77 67.07
N PRO A 522 22.59 18.41 67.38
CA PRO A 522 22.91 18.76 68.76
C PRO A 522 21.89 19.78 69.26
N ALA A 523 21.29 19.48 70.42
CA ALA A 523 20.30 20.33 71.07
C ALA A 523 20.89 21.71 71.43
N ILE A 524 20.64 22.71 70.58
CA ILE A 524 20.84 24.11 70.93
C ILE A 524 19.49 24.68 71.36
N LYS A 525 19.34 24.87 72.68
CA LYS A 525 18.22 25.60 73.28
C LYS A 525 18.28 27.07 72.84
N SER A 526 17.44 27.49 71.89
CA SER A 526 17.19 28.90 71.64
C SER A 526 15.99 29.38 72.45
N LYS A 527 16.23 30.45 73.20
CA LYS A 527 15.25 31.21 73.97
C LYS A 527 14.24 31.88 73.04
N ALA A 528 13.00 31.90 73.51
CA ALA A 528 11.89 32.63 72.93
C ALA A 528 12.16 34.15 72.85
N THR A 529 11.80 34.74 71.72
CA THR A 529 11.42 36.15 71.63
C THR A 529 10.29 36.30 70.62
N THR A 530 9.13 36.63 71.18
CA THR A 530 7.89 37.10 70.56
C THR A 530 8.06 38.47 69.90
N SER A 531 7.69 38.58 68.63
CA SER A 531 7.07 39.75 67.98
C SER A 531 6.51 39.25 66.63
N GLY A 532 5.29 39.50 66.17
CA GLY A 532 4.35 40.58 66.46
C GLY A 532 4.33 41.55 65.28
N HIS A 533 3.61 41.23 64.18
CA HIS A 533 3.17 42.12 63.08
C HIS A 533 2.62 41.24 61.94
N SER A 534 1.78 41.67 61.01
CA SER A 534 0.61 42.56 60.97
C SER A 534 0.00 42.33 59.58
N GLN A 535 -1.33 42.34 59.48
CA GLN A 535 -2.17 42.74 58.32
C GLN A 535 -1.58 42.67 56.89
N SER A 536 -2.28 42.00 55.98
CA SER A 536 -2.96 42.71 54.88
C SER A 536 -4.12 41.88 54.31
N LYS A 537 -5.30 42.52 54.23
CA LYS A 537 -6.43 42.12 53.41
C LYS A 537 -6.20 42.71 52.02
N GLY A 538 -6.26 41.90 50.97
CA GLY A 538 -6.32 42.35 49.59
C GLY A 538 -7.60 41.87 48.93
N GLN A 539 -8.59 42.76 48.84
CA GLN A 539 -9.69 42.69 47.88
C GLN A 539 -9.17 43.06 46.48
N ASN A 540 -9.72 42.43 45.44
CA ASN A 540 -10.05 42.95 44.10
C ASN A 540 -10.54 41.73 43.29
N GLY A 541 -11.66 41.69 42.56
CA GLY A 541 -12.45 42.77 41.96
C GLY A 541 -12.30 42.72 40.43
N HIS A 542 -13.44 42.55 39.73
CA HIS A 542 -13.68 42.69 38.27
C HIS A 542 -13.23 41.55 37.32
N SER A 543 -14.13 40.87 36.58
CA SER A 543 -15.08 41.30 35.52
C SER A 543 -14.44 41.23 34.12
N LEU A 544 -14.93 40.35 33.24
CA LEU A 544 -15.56 40.71 31.95
C LEU A 544 -15.97 39.48 31.13
N LYS A 545 -17.13 39.63 30.49
CA LYS A 545 -17.81 38.77 29.52
C LYS A 545 -17.17 38.86 28.12
N ARG A 546 -17.65 37.94 27.25
CA ARG A 546 -17.79 37.97 25.76
C ARG A 546 -16.71 37.18 25.02
N GLU A 547 -17.02 36.46 23.96
CA GLU A 547 -18.26 36.03 23.28
C GLU A 547 -17.90 34.74 22.53
#